data_AF-A0A958TJ26-F1
#
_entry.id   AF-A0A958TJ26-F1
#
_cell.length_a   1.000
_cell.length_b   1.000
_cell.length_c   1.000
_cell.angle_alpha   90.00
_cell.angle_beta   90.00
_cell.angle_gamma   90.00
#
_symmetry.space_group_name_H-M   'P 1'
#
loop_
_entity.id
_entity.type
_entity.pdbx_description
1 polymer ?
#
loop_
_entity_poly.entity_id
_entity_poly.type
_entity_poly.pdbx_seq_one_letter_code
_entity_poly.pdbx_strand_id
1 'polypeptide(L)' 'IVFDFSNLSNLIGTNGILLLFAGGLFYTVGIVFYAVHKIPYNHVIWHLFVLAGALCHFLMIFFYVI' A
#
# COMPACT_ATOMS: atom_id res chain seq x y z
N ILE A 1 -6.83 11.35 -22.78
CA ILE A 1 -6.83 11.18 -21.31
C ILE A 1 -5.73 12.09 -20.80
N VAL A 2 -6.09 13.27 -20.26
CA VAL A 2 -5.10 14.20 -19.68
C VAL A 2 -4.85 13.72 -18.26
N PHE A 3 -3.65 13.21 -17.99
CA PHE A 3 -3.25 12.81 -16.64
C PHE A 3 -2.74 14.04 -15.90
N ASP A 4 -3.62 14.73 -15.18
CA ASP A 4 -3.27 15.90 -14.37
C ASP A 4 -2.72 15.47 -13.00
N PHE A 5 -1.51 14.92 -13.01
CA PHE A 5 -0.83 14.43 -11.80
C PHE A 5 -0.56 15.57 -10.79
N SER A 6 -0.39 16.78 -11.30
CA SER A 6 -0.13 17.99 -10.52
C SER A 6 -1.33 18.38 -9.67
N ASN A 7 -2.56 18.43 -10.23
CA ASN A 7 -3.78 18.65 -9.44
C ASN A 7 -3.99 17.54 -8.41
N LEU A 8 -3.80 16.29 -8.82
CA LEU A 8 -4.05 15.13 -7.97
C LEU A 8 -3.13 15.13 -6.73
N SER A 9 -1.86 15.54 -6.91
CA SER A 9 -0.93 15.71 -5.78
C SER A 9 -1.28 16.86 -4.84
N ASN A 10 -1.90 17.92 -5.36
CA ASN A 10 -2.28 19.09 -4.58
C ASN A 10 -3.56 18.84 -3.77
N LEU A 11 -4.52 18.11 -4.36
CA LEU A 11 -5.79 17.73 -3.73
C LEU A 11 -5.62 16.65 -2.64
N ILE A 12 -4.77 15.65 -2.89
CA ILE A 12 -4.51 14.55 -1.95
C ILE A 12 -3.43 14.94 -0.93
N GLY A 13 -2.60 15.93 -1.23
CA GLY A 13 -1.49 16.33 -0.38
C GLY A 13 -0.39 15.26 -0.27
N THR A 14 0.79 15.68 0.20
CA THR A 14 1.98 14.83 0.32
C THR A 14 1.74 13.55 1.15
N ASN A 15 0.86 13.65 2.14
CA ASN A 15 0.57 12.56 3.06
C ASN A 15 -0.28 11.45 2.42
N GLY A 16 -1.27 11.76 1.57
CA GLY A 16 -2.06 10.73 0.89
C GLY A 16 -1.26 9.97 -0.16
N ILE A 17 -0.29 10.63 -0.82
CA ILE A 17 0.70 9.98 -1.68
C ILE A 17 1.58 9.03 -0.86
N LEU A 18 2.03 9.45 0.32
CA LEU A 18 2.82 8.61 1.23
C LEU A 18 2.06 7.35 1.65
N LEU A 19 0.77 7.45 1.95
CA LEU A 19 -0.09 6.28 2.27
C LEU A 19 -0.27 5.34 1.07
N LEU A 20 -0.44 5.89 -0.13
CA LEU A 20 -0.50 5.12 -1.38
C LEU A 20 0.81 4.36 -1.61
N PHE A 21 1.93 5.04 -1.46
CA PHE A 21 3.27 4.48 -1.63
C PHE A 21 3.58 3.43 -0.56
N ALA A 22 3.19 3.69 0.68
CA ALA A 22 3.30 2.74 1.79
C ALA A 22 2.47 1.48 1.53
N GLY A 23 1.22 1.62 1.08
CA GLY A 23 0.37 0.49 0.70
C GLY A 23 1.01 -0.36 -0.41
N GLY A 24 1.54 0.27 -1.45
CA GLY A 24 2.28 -0.41 -2.53
C GLY A 24 3.54 -1.13 -2.03
N LEU A 25 4.30 -0.51 -1.12
CA LEU A 25 5.46 -1.12 -0.47
C LEU A 25 5.08 -2.36 0.33
N PHE A 26 4.01 -2.32 1.13
CA PHE A 26 3.55 -3.48 1.90
C PHE A 26 3.17 -4.66 0.99
N TYR A 27 2.53 -4.41 -0.15
CA TYR A 27 2.22 -5.45 -1.13
C TYR A 27 3.48 -6.04 -1.78
N THR A 28 4.45 -5.18 -2.12
CA THR A 28 5.70 -5.61 -2.76
C THR A 28 6.55 -6.42 -1.79
N VAL A 29 6.69 -5.96 -0.55
CA VAL A 29 7.41 -6.65 0.52
C VAL A 29 6.72 -7.98 0.86
N GLY A 30 5.38 -7.99 0.93
CA GLY A 30 4.61 -9.21 1.13
C GLY A 30 4.97 -10.30 0.11
N ILE A 31 5.07 -9.95 -1.18
CA ILE A 31 5.42 -10.94 -2.22
C ILE A 31 6.83 -11.49 -2.07
N VAL A 32 7.78 -10.68 -1.59
CA VAL A 32 9.14 -11.14 -1.30
C VAL A 32 9.12 -12.19 -0.19
N PHE A 33 8.34 -11.96 0.88
CA PHE A 33 8.15 -12.95 1.95
C PHE A 33 7.42 -14.22 1.50
N TYR A 34 6.51 -14.12 0.53
CA TYR A 34 5.87 -15.29 -0.10
C TYR A 34 6.86 -16.11 -0.94
N ALA A 35 7.70 -15.44 -1.74
CA ALA A 35 8.71 -16.08 -2.58
C ALA A 35 9.80 -16.77 -1.75
N VAL A 36 10.10 -16.27 -0.56
CA VAL A 36 11.06 -16.90 0.36
C VAL A 36 10.42 -18.11 1.04
N HIS A 37 10.64 -19.29 0.45
CA HIS A 37 10.23 -20.60 1.01
C HIS A 37 11.06 -21.07 2.22
N LYS A 38 12.07 -20.31 2.64
CA LYS A 38 13.02 -20.69 3.69
C LYS A 38 12.50 -20.47 5.12
N ILE A 39 11.34 -19.83 5.29
CA ILE A 39 10.79 -19.45 6.59
C ILE A 39 9.55 -20.31 6.88
N PRO A 40 9.52 -21.07 7.99
CA PRO A 40 8.30 -21.76 8.41
C PRO A 40 7.20 -20.72 8.74
N TYR A 41 5.96 -20.97 8.31
CA TYR A 41 4.80 -20.06 8.43
C TYR A 41 4.80 -18.81 7.53
N ASN A 42 5.61 -18.80 6.47
CA ASN A 42 5.60 -17.80 5.39
C ASN A 42 4.20 -17.39 4.88
N HIS A 43 3.24 -18.32 4.79
CA HIS A 43 1.88 -18.02 4.34
C HIS A 43 1.10 -17.08 5.29
N VAL A 44 1.32 -17.18 6.60
CA VAL A 44 0.65 -16.32 7.60
C VAL A 44 1.29 -14.94 7.62
N ILE A 45 2.62 -14.88 7.52
CA ILE A 45 3.37 -13.63 7.43
C ILE A 45 2.95 -12.86 6.17
N TRP A 46 2.78 -13.56 5.04
CA TRP A 46 2.24 -12.98 3.82
C TRP A 46 0.85 -12.37 4.03
N HIS A 47 -0.05 -13.09 4.70
CA HIS A 47 -1.38 -12.57 5.02
C HIS A 47 -1.32 -11.30 5.89
N LEU A 48 -0.45 -11.24 6.91
CA LEU A 48 -0.30 -10.02 7.71
C LEU A 48 0.19 -8.82 6.89
N PHE A 49 1.13 -9.04 5.96
CA PHE A 49 1.60 -7.98 5.05
C PHE A 49 0.51 -7.52 4.07
N VAL A 50 -0.27 -8.44 3.53
CA VAL A 50 -1.43 -8.12 2.67
C VAL A 50 -2.48 -7.32 3.45
N LEU A 51 -2.75 -7.70 4.70
CA LEU A 51 -3.72 -7.01 5.57
C LEU A 51 -3.25 -5.60 5.93
N ALA A 52 -1.95 -5.42 6.22
CA ALA A 52 -1.35 -4.10 6.44
C ALA A 52 -1.38 -3.21 5.19
N GLY A 53 -1.12 -3.78 4.00
CA GLY A 53 -1.22 -3.08 2.73
C GLY A 53 -2.65 -2.63 2.41
N ALA A 54 -3.63 -3.51 2.62
CA ALA A 54 -5.05 -3.19 2.49
C ALA A 54 -5.51 -2.12 3.49
N LEU A 55 -5.00 -2.17 4.73
CA LEU A 55 -5.29 -1.16 5.74
C LEU A 55 -4.72 0.21 5.36
N CYS A 56 -3.50 0.29 4.85
CA CYS A 56 -2.93 1.55 4.33
C CYS A 56 -3.75 2.11 3.16
N HIS A 57 -4.20 1.24 2.24
CA HIS A 57 -5.08 1.66 1.15
C HIS A 57 -6.43 2.16 1.65
N PHE A 58 -7.02 1.48 2.64
CA PHE A 58 -8.26 1.90 3.26
C PHE A 58 -8.12 3.25 3.97
N LEU A 59 -7.04 3.45 4.74
CA LEU A 59 -6.74 4.71 5.42
C LEU A 59 -6.51 5.85 4.41
N MET A 60 -5.88 5.57 3.27
CA MET A 60 -5.72 6.56 2.20
C MET A 60 -7.07 7.05 1.68
N ILE A 61 -8.01 6.15 1.41
CA ILE A 61 -9.35 6.52 0.97
C ILE A 61 -10.10 7.26 2.08
N PHE A 62 -10.03 6.76 3.31
CA PHE A 62 -10.74 7.32 4.45
C PHE A 62 -10.31 8.75 4.80
N PHE A 63 -9.01 9.07 4.71
CA PHE A 63 -8.48 10.39 5.08
C PHE A 63 -8.40 11.39 3.92
N TYR A 64 -8.37 10.94 2.66
CA TYR A 64 -8.08 11.83 1.52
C TYR A 64 -9.14 11.81 0.42
N VAL A 65 -10.07 10.86 0.42
CA VAL A 65 -11.11 10.74 -0.62
C VAL A 65 -12.51 11.05 -0.08
N ILE A 66 -12.77 10.72 1.19
CA ILE A 66 -13.99 11.09 1.91
C ILE A 66 -13.80 12.44 2.60
#